data_AF-A0A3D2F7F8-F1
#
_entry.id   AF-A0A3D2F7F8-F1
#
_cell.length_a   1.000
_cell.length_b   1.000
_cell.length_c   1.000
_cell.angle_alpha   90.00
_cell.angle_beta   90.00
_cell.angle_gamma   90.00
#
_symmetry.space_group_name_H-M   'P 1'
#
loop_
_entity.id
_entity.type
_entity.pdbx_description
1 polymer ?
#
loop_
_entity_poly.entity_id
_entity_poly.type
_entity_poly.pdbx_seq_one_letter_code
_entity_poly.pdbx_strand_id
1 'polypeptide(L)'
;EPELPQITEWCAELGMDLTWIEVMPMGDIGNEDRLSQYWSLKDVQAKYNEHYTVTELAERTGGPARYVRLEETGQKIGFITPLS
;
A
#
# COMPACT_ATOMS: atom_id res chain seq x y z
N GLU A 1 10.95 0.38 -3.78
CA GLU A 1 10.91 1.58 -4.64
C GLU A 1 11.16 2.86 -3.85
N PRO A 2 11.98 3.80 -4.37
CA PRO A 2 12.24 5.10 -3.72
C PRO A 2 11.00 6.00 -3.60
N GLU A 3 9.96 5.74 -4.38
CA GLU A 3 8.69 6.48 -4.39
C GLU A 3 7.85 6.21 -3.14
N LEU A 4 7.97 5.03 -2.53
CA LEU A 4 7.18 4.65 -1.35
C LEU A 4 7.35 5.66 -0.19
N PRO A 5 8.57 5.91 0.32
CA PRO A 5 8.77 6.89 1.39
C PRO A 5 8.40 8.31 0.94
N GLN A 6 8.77 8.71 -0.29
CA GLN A 6 8.50 10.06 -0.79
C GLN A 6 7.01 10.40 -0.83
N ILE A 7 6.17 9.49 -1.35
CA ILE A 7 4.72 9.70 -1.41
C ILE A 7 4.12 9.64 0.00
N THR A 8 4.59 8.73 0.84
CA THR A 8 4.10 8.60 2.22
C THR A 8 4.33 9.89 3.01
N GLU A 9 5.56 10.39 3.00
CA GLU A 9 5.97 11.61 3.69
C GLU A 9 5.20 12.83 3.17
N TRP A 10 5.09 12.97 1.84
CA TRP A 10 4.33 14.06 1.24
C TRP A 10 2.85 14.03 1.66
N CYS A 11 2.22 12.86 1.67
CA CYS A 11 0.85 12.73 2.20
C CYS A 11 0.79 13.06 3.70
N ALA A 12 1.82 12.73 4.49
CA ALA A 12 1.86 12.98 5.93
C ALA A 12 1.90 14.47 6.22
N GLU A 13 2.76 15.21 5.52
CA GLU A 13 2.90 16.66 5.61
C GLU A 13 1.57 17.39 5.32
N LEU A 14 0.72 16.81 4.47
CA LEU A 14 -0.58 17.35 4.11
C LEU A 14 -1.74 16.81 4.95
N GLY A 15 -1.48 15.93 5.93
CA GLY A 15 -2.52 15.29 6.73
C GLY A 15 -3.44 14.37 5.93
N MET A 16 -2.92 13.74 4.87
CA MET A 16 -3.66 12.83 3.99
C MET A 16 -3.41 11.36 4.35
N ASP A 17 -4.50 10.60 4.35
CA ASP A 17 -4.46 9.14 4.29
C ASP A 17 -4.04 8.67 2.89
N LEU A 18 -3.42 7.50 2.80
CA LEU A 18 -2.88 6.94 1.56
C LEU A 18 -3.43 5.54 1.33
N THR A 19 -3.68 5.15 0.08
CA THR A 19 -4.10 3.77 -0.24
C THR A 19 -3.31 3.25 -1.42
N TRP A 20 -2.66 2.11 -1.22
CA TRP A 20 -1.97 1.36 -2.25
C TRP A 20 -2.89 0.32 -2.87
N ILE A 21 -2.88 0.26 -4.20
CA ILE A 21 -3.65 -0.70 -4.99
C ILE A 21 -2.65 -1.56 -5.74
N GLU A 22 -2.69 -2.86 -5.50
CA GLU A 22 -1.78 -3.80 -6.16
C GLU A 22 -2.15 -3.91 -7.64
N VAL A 23 -1.13 -3.88 -8.51
CA VAL A 23 -1.33 -4.07 -9.95
C VAL A 23 -1.80 -5.50 -10.20
N MET A 24 -2.91 -5.66 -10.93
CA MET A 24 -3.40 -6.98 -11.30
C MET A 24 -2.45 -7.63 -12.32
N PRO A 25 -1.98 -8.87 -12.06
CA PRO A 25 -1.29 -9.65 -13.07
C PRO A 25 -2.36 -10.17 -14.05
N MET A 26 -2.65 -9.38 -15.09
CA MET A 26 -3.45 -9.87 -16.20
C MET A 26 -2.59 -10.91 -16.93
N GLY A 27 -2.98 -12.19 -16.86
CA GLY A 27 -2.32 -13.26 -17.60
C GLY A 27 -2.34 -13.00 -19.12
N ASP A 28 -1.44 -13.70 -19.82
CA ASP A 28 -1.11 -13.71 -21.26
C ASP A 28 -2.04 -12.94 -22.24
N ILE A 29 -2.17 -11.62 -22.04
CA ILE A 29 -2.71 -10.69 -23.02
C ILE A 29 -1.50 -10.01 -23.63
N GLY A 30 -1.12 -10.50 -24.80
CA GLY A 30 -0.09 -9.99 -25.70
C GLY A 30 0.63 -8.70 -25.28
N ASN A 31 1.91 -8.89 -24.97
CA ASN A 31 3.01 -8.00 -25.31
C ASN A 31 3.51 -6.92 -24.33
N GLU A 32 3.12 -6.92 -23.06
CA GLU A 32 3.88 -6.18 -22.02
C GLU A 32 3.92 -6.95 -20.69
N ASP A 33 5.12 -7.34 -20.26
CA ASP A 33 5.40 -7.99 -18.96
C ASP A 33 5.10 -7.01 -17.80
N ARG A 34 3.82 -6.92 -17.42
CA ARG A 34 3.35 -6.24 -16.21
C ARG A 34 3.96 -6.81 -14.92
N LEU A 35 4.67 -7.93 -15.00
CA LEU A 35 5.46 -8.50 -13.92
C LEU A 35 6.49 -7.50 -13.36
N SER A 36 7.08 -6.67 -14.21
CA SER A 36 8.03 -5.64 -13.76
C SER A 36 7.37 -4.49 -12.98
N GLN A 37 6.04 -4.34 -13.09
CA GLN A 37 5.24 -3.33 -12.41
C GLN A 37 4.54 -3.89 -11.16
N TYR A 38 4.77 -5.17 -10.84
CA TYR A 38 4.18 -5.83 -9.69
C TYR A 38 5.08 -5.67 -8.46
N TRP A 39 4.52 -5.07 -7.41
CA TRP A 39 5.10 -5.08 -6.08
C TRP A 39 4.03 -5.50 -5.08
N SER A 40 4.27 -6.61 -4.37
CA SER A 40 3.23 -7.17 -3.51
C SER A 40 2.95 -6.23 -2.33
N LEU A 41 1.69 -6.08 -1.94
CA LEU A 41 1.35 -5.22 -0.79
C LEU A 41 1.89 -5.75 0.54
N LYS A 42 2.19 -7.05 0.61
CA LYS A 42 2.92 -7.63 1.75
C LYS A 42 4.34 -7.07 1.84
N ASP A 43 5.03 -6.93 0.70
CA ASP A 43 6.37 -6.35 0.66
C ASP A 43 6.32 -4.85 0.96
N VAL A 44 5.30 -4.14 0.47
CA VAL A 44 5.07 -2.72 0.81
C VAL A 44 4.87 -2.54 2.31
N GLN A 45 4.02 -3.37 2.93
CA GLN A 45 3.83 -3.34 4.38
C GLN A 45 5.12 -3.70 5.14
N ALA A 46 5.89 -4.68 4.67
CA ALA A 46 7.19 -5.00 5.25
C ALA A 46 8.15 -3.81 5.18
N LYS A 47 8.14 -3.04 4.08
CA LYS A 47 8.92 -1.79 3.98
C LYS A 47 8.47 -0.72 4.96
N TYR A 48 7.18 -0.58 5.23
CA TYR A 48 6.75 0.32 6.30
C TYR A 48 7.29 -0.11 7.67
N ASN A 49 7.29 -1.40 7.98
CA ASN A 49 7.81 -1.92 9.25
C ASN A 49 9.32 -1.66 9.45
N GLU A 50 10.08 -1.34 8.39
CA GLU A 50 11.50 -0.98 8.51
C GLU A 50 11.71 0.42 9.12
N HIS A 51 10.71 1.32 9.02
CA HIS A 51 10.84 2.74 9.35
C HIS A 51 9.75 3.29 10.28
N TYR A 52 8.61 2.60 10.36
CA TYR A 52 7.44 3.02 11.11
C TYR A 52 6.97 1.93 12.05
N THR A 53 6.32 2.34 13.14
CA THR A 53 5.50 1.48 13.97
C THR A 53 4.16 1.30 13.26
N VAL A 54 3.91 0.08 12.77
CA VAL A 54 2.70 -0.24 11.99
C VAL A 54 1.69 -0.99 12.87
N THR A 55 0.53 -0.39 13.08
CA THR A 55 -0.58 -1.01 13.83
C THR A 55 -1.70 -1.43 12.89
N GLU A 56 -2.08 -2.71 12.93
CA GLU A 56 -3.24 -3.22 12.19
C GLU A 56 -4.55 -2.61 12.70
N LEU A 57 -5.41 -2.17 11.77
CA LEU A 57 -6.73 -1.64 12.11
C LEU A 57 -7.82 -2.69 11.83
N ALA A 58 -8.68 -2.89 12.84
CA ALA A 58 -9.85 -3.75 12.72
C ALA A 58 -10.96 -3.14 11.83
N GLU A 59 -10.80 -1.89 11.39
CA GLU A 59 -11.74 -1.18 10.52
C GLU A 59 -11.99 -1.97 9.23
N ARG A 60 -13.27 -2.09 8.86
CA ARG A 60 -13.74 -2.67 7.60
C ARG A 60 -14.79 -1.75 7.02
N THR A 61 -14.68 -1.46 5.73
CA THR A 61 -15.68 -0.71 4.97
C THR A 61 -16.42 -1.66 4.02
N GLY A 62 -17.34 -1.15 3.20
CA GLY A 62 -17.96 -1.96 2.14
C GLY A 62 -16.98 -2.38 1.03
N GLY A 63 -15.78 -1.80 0.99
CA GLY A 63 -14.74 -2.10 0.01
C GLY A 63 -13.74 -3.18 0.48
N PRO A 64 -12.88 -3.67 -0.42
CA PRO A 64 -11.92 -4.74 -0.13
C PRO A 64 -10.74 -4.29 0.74
N ALA A 65 -10.60 -2.99 0.98
CA ALA A 65 -9.44 -2.43 1.65
C ALA A 65 -9.21 -3.02 3.05
N ARG A 66 -7.93 -3.21 3.37
CA ARG A 66 -7.42 -3.43 4.72
C ARG A 66 -6.60 -2.23 5.12
N TYR A 67 -6.61 -1.89 6.40
CA TYR A 67 -6.01 -0.66 6.88
C TYR A 67 -5.02 -0.92 8.00
N VAL A 68 -3.93 -0.17 7.97
CA VAL A 68 -2.98 -0.05 9.07
C VAL A 68 -2.82 1.43 9.43
N ARG A 69 -2.26 1.71 10.61
CA ARG A 69 -1.84 3.03 11.04
C ARG A 69 -0.32 3.08 11.13
N LEU A 70 0.27 4.14 10.62
CA LEU A 70 1.65 4.51 10.96
C LEU A 70 1.58 5.41 12.20
N GLU A 71 2.14 4.96 13.33
CA GLU A 71 1.98 5.69 14.60
C GLU A 71 2.72 7.04 14.60
N GLU A 72 3.83 7.13 13.87
CA GLU A 72 4.67 8.34 13.82
C GLU A 72 3.97 9.51 13.10
N THR A 73 3.19 9.21 12.07
CA THR A 73 2.48 10.23 11.28
C THR A 73 0.99 10.29 11.61
N GLY A 74 0.46 9.28 12.29
CA GLY A 74 -0.97 9.09 12.53
C GLY A 74 -1.76 8.74 11.26
N GLN A 75 -1.11 8.59 10.10
CA GLN A 75 -1.77 8.30 8.83
C GLN A 75 -2.42 6.92 8.83
N LYS A 76 -3.59 6.81 8.17
CA LYS A 76 -4.17 5.52 7.80
C LYS A 76 -3.69 5.12 6.42
N ILE A 77 -3.08 3.95 6.32
CA ILE A 77 -2.62 3.35 5.07
C ILE A 77 -3.56 2.22 4.68
N GLY A 78 -4.18 2.34 3.50
CA GLY A 78 -5.04 1.34 2.90
C GLY A 78 -4.29 0.42 1.94
N PHE A 79 -4.68 -0.84 1.91
CA PHE A 79 -4.17 -1.85 0.98
C PHE A 79 -5.35 -2.50 0.26
N ILE A 80 -5.34 -2.45 -1.07
CA ILE A 80 -6.33 -3.11 -1.94
C ILE A 80 -5.60 -4.13 -2.81
N THR A 81 -5.85 -5.40 -2.56
CA THR A 81 -5.33 -6.53 -3.35
C THR A 81 -6.42 -7.07 -4.29
N PRO A 82 -6.07 -7.47 -5.53
CA PRO A 82 -6.98 -8.17 -6.45
C PRO A 82 -7.30 -9.61 -6.02
N LEU A 83 -6.43 -10.24 -5.23
CA LEU A 83 -6.58 -11.63 -4.77
C LEU A 83 -6.52 -11.65 -3.24
N SER A 84 -7.64 -12.02 -2.61
CA SER A 84 -7.75 -12.13 -1.14
C SER A 84 -7.09 -13.38 -0.59
#